data_AF-A0A369ZEB8-F1
#
_entry.id   AF-A0A369ZEB8-F1
#
_cell.length_a   1.000
_cell.length_b   1.000
_cell.length_c   1.000
_cell.angle_alpha   90.00
_cell.angle_beta   90.00
_cell.angle_gamma   90.00
#
_symmetry.space_group_name_H-M   'P 1'
#
loop_
_entity.id
_entity.type
_entity.pdbx_description
1 polymer ?
#
loop_
_entity_poly.entity_id
_entity_poly.type
_entity_poly.pdbx_seq_one_letter_code
_entity_poly.pdbx_strand_id
1 'polypeptide(L)'
;MAGNERYPLGQEIFEDLIGRNKFALLLLALIVVTALATVWITAQTRLVTAEQGKLVKANRKLENQYIHLQLEENSASRENRINAFAIKAELQSIKKDQEVILLEKK
;
A
#
# COMPACT_ATOMS: atom_id res chain seq x y z
N MET A 1 36.97 -68.50 15.80
CA MET A 1 35.99 -67.54 16.33
C MET A 1 36.29 -66.18 15.72
N ALA A 2 35.85 -65.94 14.49
CA ALA A 2 35.99 -64.64 13.83
C ALA A 2 34.66 -63.91 14.03
N GLY A 3 34.58 -63.15 15.12
CA GLY A 3 33.44 -62.32 15.45
C GLY A 3 33.23 -61.27 14.38
N ASN A 4 32.01 -61.22 13.87
CA ASN A 4 31.51 -60.28 12.88
C ASN A 4 31.54 -58.84 13.46
N GLU A 5 32.70 -58.18 13.40
CA GLU A 5 32.83 -56.74 13.67
C GLU A 5 32.28 -55.95 12.48
N ARG A 6 30.94 -55.93 12.35
CA ARG A 6 30.28 -54.95 11.51
C ARG A 6 30.48 -53.60 12.17
N TYR A 7 31.54 -52.89 11.77
CA TYR A 7 31.71 -51.49 12.10
C TYR A 7 30.42 -50.75 11.75
N PRO A 8 29.74 -50.10 12.72
CA PRO A 8 28.53 -49.35 12.44
C PRO A 8 28.93 -48.04 11.76
N LEU A 9 29.22 -48.13 10.46
CA LEU A 9 29.62 -47.00 9.60
C LEU A 9 28.66 -45.82 9.72
N GLY A 10 27.37 -46.10 9.94
CA GLY A 10 26.38 -45.06 10.20
C GLY A 10 26.66 -44.28 11.48
N GLN A 11 26.99 -44.95 12.59
CA GLN A 11 27.30 -44.27 13.85
C GLN A 11 28.56 -43.42 13.73
N GLU A 12 29.61 -43.92 13.09
CA GLU A 12 30.86 -43.17 12.90
C GLU A 12 30.64 -41.91 12.05
N ILE A 13 29.83 -42.01 10.98
CA ILE A 13 29.50 -40.85 10.12
C ILE A 13 28.68 -39.83 10.91
N PHE A 14 27.68 -40.26 11.69
CA PHE A 14 26.91 -39.35 12.53
C PHE A 14 27.79 -38.70 13.61
N GLU A 15 28.71 -39.45 14.20
CA GLU A 15 29.64 -38.95 15.22
C GLU A 15 30.67 -37.99 14.62
N ASP A 16 31.15 -38.19 13.41
CA ASP A 16 32.07 -37.24 12.75
C ASP A 16 31.32 -35.98 12.29
N LEU A 17 30.09 -36.12 11.77
CA LEU A 17 29.25 -35.00 11.32
C LEU A 17 28.79 -34.11 12.50
N ILE A 18 28.43 -34.72 13.62
CA ILE A 18 27.92 -34.02 14.82
C ILE A 18 29.03 -33.66 15.81
N GLY A 19 30.03 -34.53 15.96
CA GLY A 19 31.12 -34.39 16.91
C GLY A 19 32.27 -33.53 16.42
N ARG A 20 32.67 -33.65 15.14
CA ARG A 20 33.85 -32.94 14.61
C ARG A 20 33.52 -31.63 13.92
N ASN A 21 32.34 -31.51 13.32
CA ASN A 21 31.93 -30.33 12.55
C ASN A 21 30.81 -29.51 13.20
N LYS A 22 30.93 -29.27 14.52
CA LYS A 22 29.97 -28.49 15.33
C LYS A 22 29.67 -27.10 14.74
N PHE A 23 30.67 -26.47 14.13
CA PHE A 23 30.53 -25.16 13.48
C PHE A 23 29.63 -25.20 12.25
N ALA A 24 29.75 -26.23 11.40
CA ALA A 24 28.87 -26.34 10.23
C ALA A 24 27.41 -26.60 10.64
N LEU A 25 27.18 -27.38 11.69
CA LEU A 25 25.82 -27.58 12.22
C LEU A 25 25.23 -26.29 12.80
N LEU A 26 26.04 -25.50 13.51
CA LEU A 26 25.61 -24.20 14.02
C LEU A 26 25.27 -23.24 12.87
N LEU A 27 26.11 -23.16 11.84
CA LEU A 27 25.85 -22.38 10.64
C LEU A 27 24.59 -22.83 9.92
N LEU A 28 24.38 -24.15 9.79
CA LEU A 28 23.18 -24.71 9.18
C LEU A 28 21.93 -24.32 9.98
N ALA A 29 21.98 -24.41 11.31
CA ALA A 29 20.90 -23.98 12.18
C ALA A 29 20.63 -22.46 12.02
N LEU A 30 21.67 -21.62 11.97
CA LEU A 30 21.54 -20.19 11.72
C LEU A 30 20.87 -19.88 10.38
N ILE A 31 21.22 -20.61 9.32
CA ILE A 31 20.60 -20.43 7.99
C ILE A 31 19.12 -20.80 8.04
N VAL A 32 18.77 -21.92 8.69
CA VAL A 32 17.37 -22.34 8.83
C VAL A 32 16.57 -21.31 9.63
N VAL A 33 17.12 -20.83 10.76
CA VAL A 33 16.45 -19.82 11.59
C VAL A 33 16.27 -18.51 10.82
N THR A 34 17.30 -18.04 10.11
CA THR A 34 17.21 -16.78 9.33
C THR A 34 16.23 -16.91 8.15
N ALA A 35 16.17 -18.04 7.47
CA ALA A 35 15.18 -18.30 6.43
C ALA A 35 13.75 -18.27 6.99
N LEU A 36 13.48 -18.98 8.09
CA LEU A 36 12.17 -18.98 8.74
C LEU A 36 11.78 -17.59 9.26
N ALA A 37 12.72 -16.88 9.89
CA ALA A 37 12.50 -15.52 10.36
C ALA A 37 12.17 -14.58 9.20
N THR A 38 12.85 -14.69 8.06
CA THR A 38 12.59 -13.87 6.88
C THR A 38 11.18 -14.10 6.33
N VAL A 39 10.76 -15.36 6.22
CA VAL A 39 9.41 -15.72 5.77
C VAL A 39 8.36 -15.21 6.76
N TRP A 40 8.60 -15.37 8.06
CA TRP A 40 7.72 -14.90 9.12
C TRP A 40 7.54 -13.38 9.11
N ILE A 41 8.66 -12.65 9.06
CA ILE A 41 8.67 -11.18 9.00
C ILE A 41 7.91 -10.74 7.74
N THR A 42 8.18 -11.35 6.59
CA THR A 42 7.50 -11.00 5.33
C THR A 42 5.98 -11.21 5.41
N ALA A 43 5.54 -12.31 6.03
CA ALA A 43 4.12 -12.58 6.23
C ALA A 43 3.46 -11.55 7.17
N GLN A 44 4.13 -11.20 8.27
CA GLN A 44 3.66 -10.19 9.22
C GLN A 44 3.61 -8.79 8.59
N THR A 45 4.66 -8.38 7.86
CA THR A 45 4.70 -7.10 7.16
C THR A 45 3.55 -6.97 6.18
N ARG A 46 3.19 -8.05 5.45
CA ARG A 46 2.05 -8.02 4.52
C ARG A 46 0.72 -7.70 5.22
N LEU A 47 0.48 -8.23 6.41
CA LEU A 47 -0.75 -7.95 7.16
C LEU A 47 -0.77 -6.52 7.72
N VAL A 48 0.33 -6.10 8.34
CA VAL A 48 0.45 -4.75 8.93
C VAL A 48 0.37 -3.67 7.85
N THR A 49 1.02 -3.87 6.70
CA THR A 49 0.94 -2.95 5.55
C THR A 49 -0.48 -2.89 4.96
N ALA A 50 -1.23 -3.99 4.96
CA ALA A 50 -2.60 -3.99 4.48
C ALA A 50 -3.53 -3.15 5.36
N GLU A 51 -3.37 -3.20 6.69
CA GLU A 51 -4.14 -2.38 7.62
C GLU A 51 -3.80 -0.90 7.50
N GLN A 52 -2.50 -0.56 7.48
CA GLN A 52 -2.05 0.82 7.26
C GLN A 52 -2.56 1.35 5.90
N GLY A 53 -2.51 0.53 4.86
CA GLY A 53 -3.04 0.86 3.54
C GLY A 53 -4.54 1.18 3.55
N LYS A 54 -5.34 0.45 4.34
CA LYS A 54 -6.78 0.72 4.51
C LYS A 54 -7.02 2.08 5.17
N LEU A 55 -6.31 2.38 6.26
CA LEU A 55 -6.46 3.67 6.96
C LEU A 55 -6.02 4.85 6.07
N VAL A 56 -4.89 4.73 5.37
CA VAL A 56 -4.41 5.76 4.43
C VAL A 56 -5.43 5.99 3.31
N LYS A 57 -6.02 4.91 2.77
CA LYS A 57 -7.04 5.02 1.73
C LYS A 57 -8.30 5.73 2.23
N ALA A 58 -8.74 5.45 3.45
CA ALA A 58 -9.89 6.13 4.05
C ALA A 58 -9.61 7.62 4.25
N ASN A 59 -8.44 7.98 4.78
CA ASN A 59 -8.03 9.37 4.95
C ASN A 59 -7.99 10.14 3.63
N ARG A 60 -7.34 9.58 2.61
CA ARG A 60 -7.30 10.20 1.26
C ARG A 60 -8.68 10.38 0.65
N LYS A 61 -9.58 9.42 0.87
CA LYS A 61 -10.98 9.53 0.40
C LYS A 61 -11.70 10.69 1.10
N LEU A 62 -11.46 10.88 2.39
CA LEU A 62 -12.08 11.96 3.16
C LEU A 62 -11.52 13.34 2.74
N GLU A 63 -10.21 13.43 2.57
CA GLU A 63 -9.52 14.64 2.10
C GLU A 63 -10.04 15.08 0.72
N ASN A 64 -10.17 14.15 -0.22
CA ASN A 64 -10.73 14.45 -1.55
C ASN A 64 -12.18 14.97 -1.47
N GLN A 65 -13.01 14.37 -0.61
CA GLN A 65 -14.39 14.84 -0.41
C GLN A 65 -14.42 16.24 0.20
N TYR A 66 -13.55 16.51 1.17
CA TYR A 66 -13.44 17.82 1.79
C TYR A 66 -13.04 18.91 0.79
N ILE A 67 -12.01 18.65 -0.02
CA ILE A 67 -11.57 19.58 -1.06
C ILE A 67 -12.70 19.82 -2.08
N HIS A 68 -13.39 18.76 -2.50
CA HIS A 68 -14.51 18.89 -3.43
C HIS A 68 -15.63 19.77 -2.87
N LEU A 69 -16.02 19.52 -1.61
CA LEU A 69 -17.05 20.30 -0.95
C LEU A 69 -16.65 21.78 -0.82
N GLN A 70 -15.39 22.05 -0.48
CA GLN A 70 -14.88 23.42 -0.39
C GLN A 70 -14.89 24.12 -1.76
N LEU A 71 -14.61 23.40 -2.84
CA LEU A 71 -14.70 23.94 -4.20
C LEU A 71 -16.14 24.23 -4.61
N GLU A 72 -17.06 23.34 -4.26
CA GLU A 72 -18.50 23.52 -4.50
C GLU A 72 -19.03 24.74 -3.74
N GLU A 73 -18.77 24.84 -2.44
CA GLU A 73 -19.19 25.96 -1.60
C GLU A 73 -18.63 27.29 -2.12
N ASN A 74 -17.33 27.33 -2.47
CA ASN A 74 -16.72 28.54 -3.02
C ASN A 74 -17.33 28.94 -4.37
N SER A 75 -17.71 27.96 -5.20
CA SER A 75 -18.34 28.23 -6.49
C SER A 75 -19.77 28.73 -6.31
N ALA A 76 -20.55 28.10 -5.45
CA ALA A 76 -21.91 28.54 -5.08
C ALA A 76 -21.90 29.92 -4.42
N SER A 77 -20.95 30.20 -3.54
CA SER A 77 -20.78 31.51 -2.90
C SER A 77 -20.43 32.59 -3.92
N ARG A 78 -19.51 32.31 -4.85
CA ARG A 78 -19.19 33.22 -5.96
C ARG A 78 -20.41 33.49 -6.84
N GLU A 79 -21.11 32.44 -7.24
CA GLU A 79 -22.34 32.55 -8.04
C GLU A 79 -23.40 33.39 -7.31
N ASN A 80 -23.61 33.14 -6.02
CA ASN A 80 -24.55 33.91 -5.20
C ASN A 80 -24.16 35.40 -5.12
N ARG A 81 -22.86 35.71 -4.97
CA ARG A 81 -22.37 37.10 -4.98
C ARG A 81 -22.60 37.78 -6.32
N ILE A 82 -22.35 37.08 -7.43
CA ILE A 82 -22.59 37.59 -8.79
C ILE A 82 -24.08 37.82 -9.00
N ASN A 83 -24.92 36.85 -8.63
CA ASN A 83 -26.38 36.95 -8.74
C ASN A 83 -26.93 38.09 -7.88
N ALA A 84 -26.43 38.30 -6.65
CA ALA A 84 -26.83 39.41 -5.81
C ALA A 84 -26.49 40.77 -6.44
N PHE A 85 -25.31 40.90 -7.08
CA PHE A 85 -24.95 42.10 -7.83
C PHE A 85 -25.82 42.27 -9.08
N ALA A 86 -26.10 41.20 -9.82
CA ALA A 86 -26.95 41.22 -11.01
C ALA A 86 -28.38 41.65 -10.69
N ILE A 87 -28.96 41.13 -9.60
CA ILE A 87 -30.28 41.54 -9.11
C ILE A 87 -30.27 43.03 -8.73
N LYS A 88 -29.24 43.48 -8.01
CA LYS A 88 -29.11 44.90 -7.62
C LYS A 88 -28.96 45.83 -8.83
N ALA A 89 -28.35 45.34 -9.91
CA ALA A 89 -28.17 46.06 -11.17
C ALA A 89 -29.34 45.86 -12.16
N GLU A 90 -30.44 45.21 -11.75
CA GLU A 90 -31.61 44.89 -12.60
C GLU A 90 -31.26 44.12 -13.89
N LEU A 91 -30.15 43.38 -13.88
CA LEU A 91 -29.71 42.59 -15.03
C LEU A 91 -30.65 41.38 -15.21
N GLN A 92 -31.16 41.19 -16.43
CA GLN A 92 -31.96 40.03 -16.77
C GLN A 92 -31.06 38.84 -17.13
N SER A 93 -31.51 37.63 -16.78
CA SER A 93 -30.84 36.41 -17.21
C SER A 93 -30.87 36.32 -18.74
N ILE A 94 -29.72 36.02 -19.35
CA ILE A 94 -29.59 35.93 -20.81
C ILE A 94 -30.47 34.79 -21.31
N LYS A 95 -31.45 35.11 -22.15
CA LYS A 95 -32.29 34.10 -22.80
C LYS A 95 -31.51 33.43 -23.95
N LYS A 96 -31.75 32.14 -24.14
CA LYS A 96 -31.05 31.27 -25.12
C LYS A 96 -31.17 31.72 -26.58
N ASP A 97 -32.14 32.59 -26.89
CA ASP A 97 -32.34 33.24 -28.19
C ASP A 97 -31.33 34.36 -28.49
N GLN A 98 -30.57 34.83 -27.49
CA GLN A 98 -29.54 35.86 -27.62
C GLN A 98 -28.10 35.32 -27.68
N GLU A 99 -27.93 34.00 -27.68
CA GLU A 99 -26.62 33.34 -27.69
C GLU A 99 -26.05 33.31 -29.13
N VAL A 100 -25.12 34.22 -29.45
CA VAL A 100 -24.44 34.26 -30.76
C VAL A 100 -23.14 33.44 -30.69
N ILE A 101 -23.16 32.25 -31.29
CA ILE A 101 -21.97 31.39 -31.39
C ILE A 101 -21.06 31.94 -32.48
N LEU A 102 -19.94 32.54 -32.09
CA LEU A 102 -18.89 32.99 -33.00
C LEU A 102 -18.09 31.77 -33.47
N LEU A 103 -18.38 31.29 -34.68
CA LEU A 103 -17.56 30.30 -35.36
C LEU A 103 -16.41 31.03 -36.07
N GLU A 104 -15.19 30.90 -35.56
CA GLU A 104 -14.00 31.30 -36.30
C GLU A 104 -13.91 30.45 -37.58
N LYS A 105 -13.92 31.13 -38.73
CA LYS A 105 -13.75 30.49 -40.03
C LYS A 105 -12.25 30.24 -40.24
N LYS A 106 -11.90 28.96 -40.31
CA LYS A 106 -10.54 28.46 -40.55
C LYS A 106 -10.03 28.82 -41.94
#